data_AF-A0A535KJM3-F1
#
_entry.id   AF-A0A535KJM3-F1
#
_cell.length_a   1.000
_cell.length_b   1.000
_cell.length_c   1.000
_cell.angle_alpha   90.00
_cell.angle_beta   90.00
_cell.angle_gamma   90.00
#
_symmetry.space_group_name_H-M   'P 1'
#
loop_
_entity.id
_entity.type
_entity.pdbx_description
1 polymer ?
#
loop_
_entity_poly.entity_id
_entity_poly.type
_entity_poly.pdbx_seq_one_letter_code
_entity_poly.pdbx_strand_id
1 'polypeptide(L)' 'MEMMRALGPAPNPIEVARLYRDVAGTFVLDERDRELTGEIEELGYRTRVCDTVMRDGGVALALAVLGHV' A
#
# COMPACT_ATOMS: atom_id res chain seq x y z
N MET A 1 4.71 4.25 13.04
CA MET A 1 5.55 3.03 13.20
C MET A 1 5.43 2.39 14.59
N GLU A 2 5.18 3.15 15.67
CA GLU A 2 5.21 2.60 17.04
C GLU A 2 4.16 1.50 17.31
N MET A 3 2.93 1.66 16.79
CA MET A 3 1.87 0.66 16.98
C MET A 3 2.17 -0.68 16.31
N MET A 4 2.62 -0.70 15.05
CA MET A 4 2.98 -1.95 14.38
C MET A 4 4.17 -2.65 15.06
N ARG A 5 5.17 -1.88 15.50
CA ARG A 5 6.29 -2.43 16.27
C ARG A 5 5.84 -3.08 17.57
N ALA A 6 4.84 -2.52 18.25
CA ALA A 6 4.28 -3.10 19.46
C ALA A 6 3.49 -4.41 19.21
N LEU A 7 2.97 -4.60 17.99
CA LEU A 7 2.23 -5.79 17.59
C LEU A 7 3.16 -6.93 17.11
N GLY A 8 4.45 -6.65 16.88
CA GLY A 8 5.46 -7.63 16.45
C GLY A 8 5.93 -7.48 14.99
N PRO A 9 5.06 -7.28 13.99
CA PRO A 9 5.48 -7.13 12.60
C PRO A 9 6.38 -5.92 12.37
N ALA A 10 7.33 -6.09 11.45
CA ALA A 10 8.11 -4.97 10.93
C ALA A 10 7.15 -3.96 10.29
N PRO A 11 7.31 -2.65 10.55
CA PRO A 11 6.38 -1.66 10.04
C PRO A 11 6.68 -1.34 8.58
N ASN A 12 6.40 -2.28 7.69
CA ASN A 12 6.66 -2.20 6.26
C ASN A 12 5.40 -2.58 5.44
N PRO A 13 5.36 -2.23 4.14
CA PRO A 13 4.19 -2.51 3.29
C PRO A 13 3.83 -3.99 3.16
N ILE A 14 4.82 -4.89 3.19
CA ILE A 14 4.63 -6.34 3.05
C ILE A 14 3.80 -6.87 4.24
N GLU A 15 4.14 -6.46 5.47
CA GLU A 15 3.41 -6.89 6.67
C GLU A 15 1.98 -6.37 6.69
N VAL A 16 1.75 -5.16 6.16
CA VAL A 16 0.39 -4.63 5.97
C VAL A 16 -0.37 -5.47 4.94
N ALA A 17 0.25 -5.82 3.81
CA ALA A 17 -0.35 -6.69 2.81
C ALA A 17 -0.70 -8.07 3.38
N ARG A 18 0.16 -8.66 4.20
CA ARG A 18 -0.12 -9.93 4.89
C ARG A 18 -1.35 -9.84 5.80
N LEU A 19 -1.48 -8.74 6.56
CA LEU A 19 -2.58 -8.54 7.50
C LEU A 19 -3.96 -8.43 6.81
N TYR A 20 -4.01 -7.82 5.62
CA TYR A 20 -5.28 -7.57 4.92
C TYR A 20 -5.57 -8.54 3.76
N ARG A 21 -4.75 -9.59 3.59
CA ARG A 21 -4.80 -10.47 2.41
C ARG A 21 -6.15 -11.13 2.17
N ASP A 22 -6.89 -11.39 3.23
CA ASP A 22 -8.16 -12.13 3.16
C ASP A 22 -9.35 -11.22 2.76
N VAL A 23 -9.16 -9.90 2.76
CA VAL A 23 -10.24 -8.92 2.53
C VAL A 23 -9.95 -7.92 1.42
N ALA A 24 -8.67 -7.71 1.07
CA ALA A 24 -8.27 -6.74 0.06
C ALA A 24 -7.69 -7.44 -1.19
N GLY A 25 -8.14 -7.01 -2.37
CA GLY A 25 -7.66 -7.54 -3.67
C GLY A 25 -6.69 -6.62 -4.43
N THR A 26 -6.48 -5.39 -3.93
CA THR A 26 -5.59 -4.40 -4.55
C THR A 26 -4.80 -3.68 -3.47
N PHE A 27 -3.50 -3.49 -3.72
CA PHE A 27 -2.59 -2.80 -2.81
C PHE A 27 -1.96 -1.60 -3.53
N VAL A 28 -2.15 -0.41 -2.98
CA VAL A 28 -1.54 0.82 -3.51
C VAL A 28 -0.25 1.09 -2.74
N LEU A 29 0.87 1.17 -3.46
CA LEU A 29 2.20 1.41 -2.92
C LEU A 29 2.72 2.79 -3.31
N ASP A 30 3.50 3.39 -2.41
CA ASP A 30 4.27 4.59 -2.72
C ASP A 30 5.37 4.28 -3.74
N GLU A 31 5.76 5.28 -4.54
CA GLU A 31 6.86 5.15 -5.51
C GLU A 31 8.18 4.72 -4.87
N ARG A 32 8.39 5.09 -3.60
CA ARG A 32 9.58 4.73 -2.82
C ARG A 32 9.69 3.23 -2.54
N ASP A 33 8.56 2.53 -2.50
CA ASP A 33 8.47 1.11 -2.18
C ASP A 33 8.23 0.24 -3.42
N ARG A 34 8.45 0.78 -4.62
CA ARG A 34 8.21 0.12 -5.91
C ARG A 34 8.87 -1.27 -6.00
N GLU A 35 10.03 -1.44 -5.41
CA GLU A 35 10.77 -2.71 -5.40
C GLU A 35 10.05 -3.85 -4.65
N LEU A 36 9.12 -3.51 -3.75
CA LEU A 36 8.35 -4.50 -2.97
C LEU A 36 7.11 -5.02 -3.71
N THR A 37 6.82 -4.51 -4.92
CA THR A 37 5.64 -4.90 -5.70
C THR A 37 5.58 -6.41 -5.95
N GLY A 38 6.69 -7.02 -6.36
CA GLY A 38 6.74 -8.46 -6.64
C GLY A 38 6.35 -9.32 -5.43
N GLU A 39 6.91 -9.02 -4.25
CA GLU A 39 6.59 -9.77 -3.03
C GLU A 39 5.12 -9.58 -2.62
N ILE A 40 4.53 -8.41 -2.85
CA ILE A 40 3.12 -8.16 -2.56
C ILE A 40 2.20 -8.85 -3.59
N GLU A 41 2.60 -8.95 -4.85
CA GLU A 41 1.86 -9.70 -5.87
C GLU A 41 1.88 -11.20 -5.58
N GLU A 42 2.97 -11.76 -5.06
CA GLU A 42 3.06 -13.15 -4.60
C GLU A 42 2.05 -13.46 -3.47
N LEU A 43 1.63 -12.46 -2.70
CA LEU A 43 0.59 -12.59 -1.68
C LEU A 43 -0.84 -12.62 -2.28
N GLY A 44 -0.99 -12.40 -3.59
CA GLY A 44 -2.26 -12.46 -4.33
C GLY A 44 -2.88 -11.10 -4.66
N TYR A 45 -2.17 -9.99 -4.43
CA TYR A 45 -2.67 -8.66 -4.71
C TYR A 45 -2.48 -8.26 -6.17
N ARG A 46 -3.36 -7.37 -6.67
CA ARG A 46 -3.01 -6.47 -7.77
C ARG A 46 -2.30 -5.24 -7.18
N THR A 47 -1.08 -4.93 -7.62
CA THR A 47 -0.38 -3.74 -7.13
C THR A 47 -0.62 -2.52 -8.00
N ARG A 48 -0.59 -1.34 -7.38
CA ARG A 48 -0.58 -0.04 -8.07
C ARG A 48 0.43 0.88 -7.40
N VAL A 49 1.43 1.32 -8.15
CA VAL A 49 2.45 2.25 -7.64
C VAL A 49 2.10 3.68 -8.04
N CYS A 50 2.06 4.61 -7.09
CA CYS A 50 1.88 6.05 -7.31
C CYS A 50 2.35 6.87 -6.09
N ASP A 51 2.42 8.21 -6.18
CA ASP A 51 2.67 9.05 -5.00
C ASP A 51 1.48 8.94 -4.02
N THR A 52 1.74 8.42 -2.82
CA THR A 52 0.70 8.23 -1.79
C THR A 52 0.65 9.38 -0.78
N VAL A 53 1.55 10.37 -0.89
CA VAL A 53 1.59 11.50 0.05
C VAL A 53 0.49 12.50 -0.26
N MET A 54 -0.54 12.52 0.59
CA MET A 54 -1.74 13.36 0.44
C MET A 54 -1.53 14.84 0.82
N ARG A 55 -0.62 15.54 0.12
CA ARG A 55 -0.32 16.98 0.33
C ARG A 55 -1.50 17.90 0.02
N ASP A 56 -2.42 17.43 -0.81
CA ASP A 56 -3.59 18.14 -1.34
C ASP A 56 -4.91 17.58 -0.81
N GLY A 57 -4.88 16.94 0.36
CA GLY A 57 -6.06 16.25 0.91
C GLY A 57 -6.39 14.92 0.21
N GLY A 58 -5.53 14.44 -0.69
CA GLY A 58 -5.67 13.14 -1.34
C GLY A 58 -6.33 13.19 -2.72
N VAL A 59 -6.55 14.38 -3.28
CA VAL A 59 -7.13 14.57 -4.62
C VAL A 59 -6.26 13.91 -5.68
N ALA A 60 -4.95 14.16 -5.67
CA ALA A 60 -4.01 13.53 -6.60
C ALA A 60 -4.00 12.00 -6.49
N LEU A 61 -4.05 11.46 -5.27
CA LEU A 61 -4.09 10.02 -5.02
C LEU A 61 -5.39 9.40 -5.53
N ALA A 62 -6.54 10.03 -5.23
CA ALA A 62 -7.85 9.59 -5.71
C ALA A 62 -7.89 9.56 -7.24
N LEU A 63 -7.41 10.60 -7.92
CA LEU A 63 -7.29 10.60 -9.38
C LEU A 63 -6.38 9.47 -9.89
N ALA A 64 -5.24 9.22 -9.23
CA ALA A 64 -4.29 8.19 -9.65
C ALA A 64 -4.82 6.74 -9.52
N VAL A 65 -5.71 6.50 -8.54
CA VAL A 65 -6.23 5.17 -8.20
C VAL A 65 -7.64 4.93 -8.77
N LEU A 66 -8.51 5.93 -8.75
CA LEU A 66 -9.93 5.84 -9.13
C LEU A 66 -10.23 6.49 -10.49
N GLY A 67 -9.36 7.39 -10.97
CA GLY A 67 -9.56 8.14 -12.21
C GLY A 67 -10.54 9.31 -12.13
N HIS A 68 -11.11 9.59 -10.95
CA HIS A 68 -12.05 10.69 -10.69
C HIS A 68 -12.06 11.06 -9.19
N VAL A 69 -12.63 12.22 -8.86
CA VAL A 69 -12.81 12.77 -7.50
C VAL A 69 -14.24 13.24 -7.33
#